data_AF-A0ABD2I5L2-F1
#
_entry.id   AF-A0ABD2I5L2-F1
#
_cell.length_a   1.000
_cell.length_b   1.000
_cell.length_c   1.000
_cell.angle_alpha   90.00
_cell.angle_beta   90.00
_cell.angle_gamma   90.00
#
_symmetry.space_group_name_H-M   'P 1'
#
loop_
_entity.id
_entity.type
_entity.pdbx_description
1 polymer ?
#
loop_
_entity_poly.entity_id
_entity_poly.type
_entity_poly.pdbx_seq_one_letter_code
_entity_poly.pdbx_strand_id
1 'polypeptide(L)'
;MEDSEQNITEQSVSVPTTDRDEYEELCKLVNPISKPLANRKLAKKVYKLVKKAAKEKGFLRHGLADVMKAFRKNEKGIIVLAGNVSPIDVYSHIPAICEEKGLPYVFTPSREHLGLCAGYKRPAIVLLVKRHDSFAELFDQTHESTYALVVEPE
;
A
#
# COMPACT_ATOMS: atom_id res chain seq x y z
N MET A 1 -19.71 21.75 32.55
CA MET A 1 -19.45 20.40 32.03
C MET A 1 -20.65 20.05 31.21
N GLU A 2 -20.50 20.10 29.89
CA GLU A 2 -21.30 19.44 28.85
C GLU A 2 -20.81 20.04 27.53
N ASP A 3 -19.75 19.41 27.03
CA ASP A 3 -19.12 19.76 25.76
C ASP A 3 -20.07 19.46 24.61
N SER A 4 -20.37 20.51 23.85
CA SER A 4 -21.07 20.50 22.58
C SER A 4 -20.43 19.54 21.59
N GLU A 5 -21.21 18.55 21.16
CA GLU A 5 -20.90 17.58 20.11
C GLU A 5 -20.56 18.29 18.80
N GLN A 6 -19.32 18.12 18.34
CA GLN A 6 -18.93 18.45 16.97
C GLN A 6 -19.23 17.26 16.07
N ASN A 7 -20.20 17.49 15.21
CA ASN A 7 -20.67 16.64 14.13
C ASN A 7 -19.53 16.35 13.13
N ILE A 8 -18.97 15.14 13.15
CA ILE A 8 -18.00 14.66 12.15
C ILE A 8 -18.75 13.76 11.17
N THR A 9 -18.91 14.28 9.95
CA THR A 9 -19.53 13.65 8.79
C THR A 9 -19.07 12.20 8.60
N GLU A 10 -19.99 11.25 8.79
CA GLU A 10 -19.87 9.87 8.33
C GLU A 10 -19.87 9.86 6.80
N GLN A 11 -18.68 9.95 6.18
CA GLN A 11 -18.51 9.53 4.79
C GLN A 11 -18.26 8.02 4.77
N SER A 12 -19.24 7.32 4.23
CA SER A 12 -19.35 5.87 4.05
C SER A 12 -18.30 5.30 3.10
N VAL A 13 -17.04 5.18 3.53
CA VAL A 13 -16.03 4.42 2.77
C VAL A 13 -16.13 2.94 3.12
N SER A 14 -17.21 2.27 2.68
CA SER A 14 -17.55 0.92 3.16
C SER A 14 -16.85 -0.23 2.40
N VAL A 15 -16.23 0.01 1.24
CA VAL A 15 -15.41 -1.00 0.54
C VAL A 15 -14.33 -0.28 -0.28
N PRO A 16 -13.08 -0.77 -0.34
CA PRO A 16 -12.12 -0.35 -1.37
C PRO A 16 -12.71 -0.70 -2.74
N THR A 17 -13.36 0.25 -3.38
CA THR A 17 -13.94 0.10 -4.70
C THR A 17 -12.81 0.16 -5.73
N THR A 18 -12.80 -0.85 -6.58
CA THR A 18 -11.91 -0.92 -7.75
C THR A 18 -12.77 -0.85 -9.01
N ASP A 19 -13.83 -0.03 -8.91
CA ASP A 19 -14.61 0.39 -10.05
C ASP A 19 -13.66 1.05 -11.06
N ARG A 20 -13.97 0.88 -12.36
CA ARG A 20 -13.04 1.35 -13.39
C ARG A 20 -12.87 2.85 -13.31
N ASP A 21 -13.98 3.58 -13.23
CA ASP A 21 -13.99 5.00 -13.48
C ASP A 21 -13.42 5.74 -12.25
N GLU A 22 -13.81 5.30 -11.05
CA GLU A 22 -13.23 5.80 -9.79
C GLU A 22 -11.73 5.51 -9.67
N TYR A 23 -11.27 4.32 -10.06
CA TYR A 23 -9.85 3.98 -9.99
C TYR A 23 -9.02 4.87 -10.93
N GLU A 24 -9.52 5.14 -12.13
CA GLU A 24 -8.87 6.03 -13.10
C GLU A 24 -8.81 7.48 -12.60
N GLU A 25 -9.85 7.96 -11.90
CA GLU A 25 -9.83 9.27 -11.25
C GLU A 25 -8.79 9.34 -10.13
N LEU A 26 -8.75 8.33 -9.26
CA LEU A 26 -7.75 8.26 -8.19
C LEU A 26 -6.33 8.22 -8.74
N CYS A 27 -6.09 7.53 -9.87
CA CYS A 27 -4.80 7.50 -10.55
C CYS A 27 -4.35 8.88 -11.04
N LYS A 28 -5.26 9.82 -11.33
CA LYS A 28 -4.90 11.19 -11.74
C LYS A 28 -4.48 12.08 -10.56
N LEU A 29 -4.85 11.68 -9.34
CA LEU A 29 -4.59 12.45 -8.11
C LEU A 29 -3.30 12.02 -7.39
N VAL A 30 -2.53 11.09 -7.96
CA VAL A 30 -1.27 10.63 -7.36
C VAL A 30 -0.14 11.61 -7.61
N ASN A 31 0.84 11.60 -6.70
CA ASN A 31 2.05 12.39 -6.87
C ASN A 31 2.89 11.87 -8.05
N PRO A 32 3.66 12.74 -8.74
CA PRO A 32 4.48 12.37 -9.89
C PRO A 32 5.52 11.26 -9.63
N ILE A 33 5.97 11.11 -8.38
CA ILE A 33 6.95 10.09 -7.98
C ILE A 33 6.35 8.68 -7.88
N SER A 34 5.02 8.54 -7.99
CA SER A 34 4.29 7.30 -7.73
C SER A 34 4.47 6.28 -8.87
N LYS A 35 5.71 5.92 -9.19
CA LYS A 35 6.10 4.99 -10.23
C LYS A 35 6.89 3.84 -9.61
N PRO A 36 6.60 2.56 -9.94
CA PRO A 36 5.50 2.11 -10.79
C PRO A 36 4.13 2.17 -10.09
N LEU A 37 3.12 2.70 -10.79
CA LEU A 37 1.73 2.71 -10.32
C LEU A 37 1.05 1.40 -10.71
N ALA A 38 0.39 0.75 -9.74
CA ALA A 38 -0.36 -0.47 -10.02
C ALA A 38 -1.46 -0.19 -11.05
N ASN A 39 -1.57 -1.04 -12.07
CA ASN A 39 -2.78 -1.06 -12.87
C ASN A 39 -3.96 -1.63 -12.04
N ARG A 40 -5.19 -1.42 -12.50
CA ARG A 40 -6.41 -1.88 -11.79
C ARG A 40 -6.39 -3.38 -11.46
N LYS A 41 -5.83 -4.22 -12.34
CA LYS A 41 -5.76 -5.68 -12.12
C LYS A 41 -4.78 -6.02 -11.00
N LEU A 42 -3.60 -5.40 -10.99
CA LEU A 42 -2.58 -5.56 -9.97
C LEU A 42 -3.05 -4.98 -8.64
N ALA A 43 -3.66 -3.80 -8.62
CA ALA A 43 -4.21 -3.20 -7.42
C ALA A 43 -5.25 -4.08 -6.73
N LYS A 44 -6.15 -4.72 -7.50
CA LYS A 44 -7.08 -5.73 -6.97
C LYS A 44 -6.36 -6.89 -6.27
N LYS A 45 -5.24 -7.38 -6.84
CA LYS A 45 -4.42 -8.44 -6.23
C LYS A 45 -3.73 -7.94 -4.96
N VAL A 46 -3.10 -6.76 -5.02
CA VAL A 46 -2.42 -6.12 -3.88
C VAL A 46 -3.38 -5.90 -2.71
N TYR A 47 -4.57 -5.35 -2.95
CA TYR A 47 -5.58 -5.14 -1.91
C TYR A 47 -6.07 -6.46 -1.29
N LYS A 48 -6.26 -7.50 -2.09
CA LYS A 48 -6.58 -8.84 -1.58
C LYS A 48 -5.44 -9.42 -0.74
N LEU A 49 -4.20 -9.22 -1.18
CA LEU A 49 -3.00 -9.69 -0.48
C LEU A 49 -2.87 -9.00 0.88
N VAL A 50 -2.97 -7.66 0.92
CA VAL A 50 -2.94 -6.86 2.16
C VAL A 50 -4.05 -7.32 3.10
N LYS A 51 -5.27 -7.57 2.60
CA LYS A 51 -6.39 -8.05 3.43
C LYS A 51 -6.16 -9.44 4.01
N LYS A 52 -5.47 -10.33 3.30
CA LYS A 52 -5.08 -11.65 3.84
C LYS A 52 -3.94 -11.50 4.87
N ALA A 53 -2.92 -10.71 4.55
CA ALA A 53 -1.79 -10.45 5.43
C ALA A 53 -2.20 -9.76 6.75
N ALA A 54 -3.20 -8.88 6.72
CA ALA A 54 -3.74 -8.22 7.90
C ALA A 54 -4.37 -9.18 8.91
N LYS A 55 -4.84 -10.36 8.47
CA LYS A 55 -5.37 -11.40 9.36
C LYS A 55 -4.27 -12.19 10.06
N GLU A 56 -3.08 -12.25 9.47
CA GLU A 56 -1.94 -13.01 10.00
C GLU A 56 -1.04 -12.09 10.83
N LYS A 57 -0.97 -12.35 12.14
CA LYS A 57 -0.24 -11.49 13.07
C LYS A 57 1.26 -11.49 12.75
N GLY A 58 1.81 -10.30 12.48
CA GLY A 58 3.25 -10.11 12.25
C GLY A 58 3.70 -10.23 10.79
N PHE A 59 2.77 -10.46 9.84
CA PHE A 59 3.06 -10.54 8.41
C PHE A 59 2.79 -9.23 7.65
N LEU A 60 2.23 -8.23 8.34
CA LEU A 60 2.04 -6.88 7.83
C LEU A 60 2.80 -5.89 8.74
N ARG A 61 3.66 -5.05 8.15
CA ARG A 61 4.21 -3.87 8.82
C ARG A 61 3.48 -2.64 8.31
N HIS A 62 3.10 -1.75 9.23
CA HIS A 62 2.31 -0.58 8.90
C HIS A 62 3.07 0.72 9.21
N GLY A 63 3.14 1.60 8.23
CA GLY A 63 3.70 2.93 8.37
C GLY A 63 5.22 2.99 8.28
N LEU A 64 5.71 4.21 8.14
CA LEU A 64 7.11 4.50 7.84
C LEU A 64 8.06 3.96 8.91
N ALA A 65 7.76 4.19 10.20
CA ALA A 65 8.64 3.80 11.29
C ALA A 65 8.88 2.28 11.34
N ASP A 66 7.84 1.48 11.09
CA ASP A 66 7.93 0.02 11.16
C ASP A 66 8.53 -0.57 9.88
N VAL A 67 8.25 0.00 8.71
CA VAL A 67 8.90 -0.38 7.45
C VAL A 67 10.40 -0.06 7.52
N MET A 68 10.79 1.10 8.06
CA MET A 68 12.20 1.45 8.26
C MET A 68 12.90 0.52 9.26
N LYS A 69 12.21 0.02 10.29
CA LYS A 69 12.78 -1.03 11.17
C LYS A 69 12.96 -2.34 10.41
N ALA A 70 12.01 -2.70 9.54
CA ALA A 70 12.08 -3.90 8.72
C ALA A 70 13.24 -3.84 7.72
N PHE A 71 13.51 -2.68 7.12
CA PHE A 71 14.69 -2.45 6.28
C PHE A 71 16.02 -2.63 7.02
N ARG A 72 16.12 -2.13 8.27
CA ARG A 72 17.31 -2.34 9.12
C ARG A 72 17.52 -3.82 9.48
N LYS A 73 16.44 -4.57 9.62
CA LYS A 73 16.46 -6.02 9.88
C LYS A 73 16.58 -6.88 8.62
N ASN A 74 16.69 -6.26 7.44
CA ASN A 74 16.68 -6.94 6.14
C ASN A 74 15.48 -7.91 5.97
N GLU A 75 14.32 -7.54 6.53
CA GLU A 75 13.09 -8.32 6.29
C GLU A 75 12.75 -8.27 4.80
N LYS A 76 12.41 -9.44 4.23
CA LYS A 76 11.97 -9.57 2.83
C LYS A 76 10.46 -9.47 2.74
N GLY A 77 9.98 -8.93 1.63
CA GLY A 77 8.56 -8.69 1.41
C GLY A 77 8.32 -7.80 0.18
N ILE A 78 7.05 -7.46 -0.02
CA ILE A 78 6.60 -6.49 -1.02
C ILE A 78 6.27 -5.19 -0.30
N ILE A 79 6.76 -4.07 -0.82
CA ILE A 79 6.42 -2.74 -0.32
C ILE A 79 5.24 -2.17 -1.11
N VAL A 80 4.22 -1.72 -0.40
CA VAL A 80 3.04 -1.08 -1.00
C VAL A 80 2.95 0.34 -0.49
N LEU A 81 2.99 1.30 -1.41
CA LEU A 81 2.91 2.73 -1.11
C LEU A 81 1.59 3.31 -1.60
N ALA A 82 1.15 4.41 -0.97
CA ALA A 82 0.04 5.20 -1.44
C ALA A 82 0.54 6.47 -2.17
N GLY A 83 0.00 6.72 -3.37
CA GLY A 83 0.43 7.79 -4.25
C GLY A 83 -0.20 9.16 -3.96
N ASN A 84 -1.35 9.23 -3.29
CA ASN A 84 -2.05 10.49 -2.96
C ASN A 84 -1.63 11.12 -1.61
N VAL A 85 -0.42 10.85 -1.14
CA VAL A 85 0.04 11.27 0.19
C VAL A 85 0.76 12.61 0.11
N SER A 86 0.39 13.54 0.98
CA SER A 86 1.06 14.83 1.17
C SER A 86 1.43 15.00 2.66
N PRO A 87 2.64 15.50 3.00
CA PRO A 87 3.71 15.91 2.08
C PRO A 87 4.50 14.72 1.50
N ILE A 88 5.08 14.93 0.32
CA ILE A 88 5.82 13.91 -0.45
C ILE A 88 7.09 13.43 0.27
N ASP A 89 7.72 14.30 1.05
CA ASP A 89 8.97 14.04 1.78
C ASP A 89 8.87 12.88 2.78
N VAL A 90 7.65 12.56 3.22
CA VAL A 90 7.39 11.51 4.19
C VAL A 90 7.78 10.13 3.65
N TYR A 91 7.67 9.88 2.35
CA TYR A 91 7.90 8.54 1.77
C TYR A 91 8.74 8.54 0.49
N SER A 92 9.16 9.70 -0.02
CA SER A 92 9.95 9.83 -1.26
C SER A 92 11.27 9.07 -1.25
N HIS A 93 11.86 8.82 -0.08
CA HIS A 93 13.11 8.08 0.08
C HIS A 93 12.92 6.56 0.05
N ILE A 94 11.69 6.06 0.17
CA ILE A 94 11.42 4.62 0.30
C ILE A 94 11.71 3.84 -0.99
N PRO A 95 11.29 4.30 -2.19
CA PRO A 95 11.63 3.62 -3.45
C PRO A 95 13.13 3.39 -3.63
N ALA A 96 13.97 4.40 -3.38
CA ALA A 96 15.42 4.28 -3.48
C ALA A 96 15.99 3.18 -2.57
N ILE A 97 15.53 3.11 -1.31
CA ILE A 97 15.94 2.04 -0.38
C ILE A 97 15.47 0.66 -0.86
N CYS A 98 14.31 0.58 -1.51
CA CYS A 98 13.80 -0.66 -2.07
C CYS A 98 14.69 -1.16 -3.22
N GLU A 99 15.11 -0.26 -4.11
CA GLU A 99 16.01 -0.56 -5.23
C GLU A 99 17.39 -1.02 -4.74
N GLU A 100 18.00 -0.31 -3.77
CA GLU A 100 19.28 -0.71 -3.15
C GLU A 100 19.24 -2.11 -2.52
N LYS A 101 18.09 -2.51 -1.96
CA LYS A 101 17.90 -3.80 -1.29
C LYS A 101 17.30 -4.89 -2.19
N GLY A 102 16.98 -4.56 -3.44
CA GLY A 102 16.27 -5.44 -4.37
C GLY A 102 14.90 -5.89 -3.87
N LEU A 103 14.17 -5.00 -3.18
CA LEU A 103 12.81 -5.27 -2.70
C LEU A 103 11.79 -4.77 -3.72
N PRO A 104 10.83 -5.60 -4.16
CA PRO A 104 9.77 -5.15 -5.06
C PRO A 104 8.85 -4.16 -4.33
N TYR A 105 8.49 -3.08 -5.03
CA TYR A 105 7.58 -2.07 -4.52
C TYR A 105 6.56 -1.63 -5.57
N VAL A 106 5.40 -1.19 -5.11
CA VAL A 106 4.33 -0.70 -5.99
C VAL A 106 3.55 0.44 -5.34
N PHE A 107 3.14 1.40 -6.14
CA PHE A 107 2.21 2.45 -5.72
C PHE A 107 0.76 2.05 -5.98
N THR A 108 -0.11 2.39 -5.04
CA THR A 108 -1.56 2.36 -5.18
C THR A 108 -2.10 3.78 -5.05
N PRO A 109 -3.22 4.13 -5.70
CA PRO A 109 -3.58 5.54 -5.83
C PRO A 109 -4.19 6.15 -4.56
N SER A 110 -4.76 5.35 -3.64
CA SER A 110 -5.42 5.83 -2.42
C SER A 110 -4.86 5.22 -1.14
N ARG A 111 -4.44 6.09 -0.22
CA ARG A 111 -4.06 5.76 1.16
C ARG A 111 -5.24 5.29 2.02
N GLU A 112 -6.45 5.78 1.72
CA GLU A 112 -7.69 5.41 2.40
C GLU A 112 -8.03 3.95 2.11
N HIS A 113 -8.03 3.57 0.81
CA HIS A 113 -8.25 2.19 0.38
C HIS A 113 -7.20 1.24 0.97
N LEU A 114 -5.94 1.66 0.99
CA LEU A 114 -4.85 0.86 1.56
C LEU A 114 -5.03 0.61 3.07
N GLY A 115 -5.42 1.64 3.83
CA GLY A 115 -5.70 1.53 5.26
C GLY A 115 -6.87 0.60 5.56
N LEU A 116 -7.97 0.73 4.81
CA LEU A 116 -9.15 -0.13 4.94
C LEU A 116 -8.83 -1.60 4.62
N CYS A 117 -8.05 -1.86 3.56
CA CYS A 117 -7.59 -3.22 3.24
C CYS A 117 -6.75 -3.84 4.35
N ALA A 118 -5.92 -3.02 5.02
CA ALA A 118 -5.09 -3.46 6.13
C ALA A 118 -5.86 -3.63 7.45
N GLY A 119 -7.17 -3.35 7.47
CA GLY A 119 -8.02 -3.48 8.66
C GLY A 119 -7.91 -2.30 9.63
N TYR A 120 -7.35 -1.17 9.18
CA TYR A 120 -7.19 0.03 10.00
C TYR A 120 -8.30 1.05 9.72
N LYS A 121 -8.73 1.76 10.77
CA LYS A 121 -9.65 2.91 10.65
C LYS A 121 -8.96 4.16 10.09
N ARG A 122 -7.62 4.21 10.14
CA ARG A 122 -6.83 5.33 9.63
C ARG A 122 -6.19 4.97 8.29
N PRO A 123 -5.99 5.94 7.39
CA PRO A 123 -5.29 5.70 6.12
C PRO A 123 -3.87 5.19 6.33
N ALA A 124 -3.40 4.36 5.40
CA ALA A 124 -2.05 3.81 5.41
C ALA A 124 -1.21 4.41 4.28
N ILE A 125 0.03 4.82 4.58
CA ILE A 125 0.95 5.43 3.61
C ILE A 125 1.88 4.39 2.99
N VAL A 126 2.51 3.58 3.85
CA VAL A 126 3.45 2.52 3.44
C VAL A 126 3.11 1.26 4.21
N LEU A 127 3.06 0.13 3.51
CA LEU A 127 2.95 -1.19 4.09
C LEU A 127 4.11 -2.07 3.60
N LEU A 128 4.58 -2.97 4.45
CA LEU A 128 5.41 -4.10 4.04
C LEU A 128 4.62 -5.38 4.28
N VAL A 129 4.38 -6.13 3.21
CA VAL A 129 3.75 -7.43 3.26
C VAL A 129 4.81 -8.52 3.21
N LYS A 130 4.81 -9.40 4.20
CA LYS A 130 5.70 -10.57 4.25
C LYS A 130 5.01 -11.78 3.65
N ARG A 131 5.80 -12.68 3.08
CA ARG A 131 5.31 -13.98 2.60
C ARG A 131 4.80 -14.82 3.77
N HIS A 132 3.66 -15.46 3.59
CA HIS A 132 3.08 -16.43 4.52
C HIS A 132 2.46 -17.58 3.73
N ASP A 133 2.43 -18.79 4.31
CA ASP A 133 1.98 -19.99 3.62
C ASP A 133 0.48 -19.93 3.26
N SER A 134 -0.36 -19.29 4.09
CA SER A 134 -1.80 -19.19 3.84
C SER A 134 -2.19 -18.37 2.60
N PHE A 135 -1.25 -17.59 2.04
CA PHE A 135 -1.46 -16.81 0.83
C PHE A 135 -0.23 -16.78 -0.09
N ALA A 136 0.64 -17.79 0.01
CA ALA A 136 1.89 -17.89 -0.73
C ALA A 136 1.70 -17.67 -2.23
N GLU A 137 0.74 -18.37 -2.84
CA GLU A 137 0.47 -18.24 -4.29
C GLU A 137 0.12 -16.80 -4.70
N LEU A 138 -0.72 -16.11 -3.91
CA LEU A 138 -1.10 -14.73 -4.20
C LEU A 138 0.08 -13.77 -3.98
N PHE A 139 0.91 -14.04 -2.97
CA PHE A 139 2.13 -13.29 -2.71
C PHE A 139 3.12 -13.44 -3.86
N ASP A 140 3.40 -14.68 -4.27
CA ASP A 140 4.38 -15.00 -5.31
C ASP A 140 3.97 -14.38 -6.66
N GLN A 141 2.69 -14.49 -7.05
CA GLN A 141 2.16 -13.82 -8.25
C GLN A 141 2.25 -12.29 -8.19
N THR A 142 1.96 -11.69 -7.02
CA THR A 142 2.02 -10.24 -6.84
C THR A 142 3.47 -9.77 -6.83
N HIS A 143 4.37 -10.55 -6.23
CA HIS A 143 5.80 -10.30 -6.20
C HIS A 143 6.37 -10.26 -7.61
N GLU A 144 6.11 -11.27 -8.43
CA GLU A 144 6.56 -11.33 -9.82
C GLU A 144 6.02 -10.16 -10.65
N SER A 145 4.71 -9.89 -10.56
CA SER A 145 4.08 -8.77 -11.27
C SER A 145 4.66 -7.41 -10.86
N THR A 146 5.00 -7.25 -9.57
CA THR A 146 5.58 -6.00 -9.05
C THR A 146 7.04 -5.87 -9.42
N TYR A 147 7.79 -6.97 -9.36
CA TYR A 147 9.21 -7.00 -9.69
C TYR A 147 9.44 -6.66 -11.16
N ALA A 148 8.62 -7.21 -12.06
CA ALA A 148 8.66 -6.88 -13.49
C ALA A 148 8.53 -5.36 -13.74
N LEU A 149 7.62 -4.69 -13.02
CA LEU A 149 7.41 -3.24 -13.16
C LEU A 149 8.59 -2.38 -12.66
N VAL A 150 9.44 -2.91 -11.77
CA VAL A 150 10.60 -2.20 -11.25
C VAL A 150 11.83 -2.40 -12.15
N VAL A 151 11.98 -3.59 -12.73
CA VAL A 151 13.15 -3.94 -13.58
C VAL A 151 13.01 -3.43 -15.01
N GLU A 152 11.77 -3.37 -15.54
CA GLU A 152 11.49 -2.86 -16.89
C GLU A 152 10.67 -1.55 -16.81
N PRO A 153 11.30 -0.42 -16.48
CA PRO A 153 10.63 0.87 -16.64
C PRO A 153 10.47 1.14 -18.15
N GLU A 154 9.22 1.10 -18.65
CA GLU A 154 8.85 1.61 -19.99
C GLU A 154 9.31 3.05 -20.22
#